data_AF-C5BQP7-F1
#
_entry.id   AF-C5BQP7-F1
#
_cell.length_a   1.000
_cell.length_b   1.000
_cell.length_c   1.000
_cell.angle_alpha   90.00
_cell.angle_beta   90.00
_cell.angle_gamma   90.00
#
_symmetry.space_group_name_H-M   'P 1'
#
loop_
_entity.id
_entity.type
_entity.pdbx_description
1 polymer ?
#
loop_
_entity_poly.entity_id
_entity_poly.type
_entity_poly.pdbx_seq_one_letter_code
_entity_poly.pdbx_strand_id
1 'polypeptide(L)'
;MIDLMREIRRRVPADDKPSIKLANPDVLSELIPIYRATSDNILRALVRDLMAMAGADWSTRLEVDVTPPVENKERFITRVYRGQTTLVEAMGGSGESEERRQERRKRVYRGQVIA
;
A
#
# COMPACT_ATOMS: atom_id res chain seq x y z
N MET A 1 -16.64 -23.08 -2.18
CA MET A 1 -17.16 -21.88 -1.49
C MET A 1 -17.11 -21.99 0.04
N ILE A 2 -17.72 -23.01 0.65
CA ILE A 2 -17.70 -23.18 2.12
C ILE A 2 -16.28 -23.35 2.66
N ASP A 3 -15.45 -24.13 1.99
CA ASP A 3 -14.06 -24.37 2.41
C ASP A 3 -13.20 -23.11 2.33
N LEU A 4 -13.35 -22.31 1.26
CA LEU A 4 -12.70 -21.01 1.13
C LEU A 4 -13.07 -20.08 2.29
N MET A 5 -14.36 -19.98 2.62
CA MET A 5 -14.82 -19.19 3.76
C MET A 5 -14.24 -19.67 5.10
N ARG A 6 -14.15 -20.99 5.31
CA ARG A 6 -13.53 -21.55 6.52
C ARG A 6 -12.04 -21.23 6.61
N GLU A 7 -11.33 -21.34 5.50
CA GLU A 7 -9.89 -21.09 5.45
C GLU A 7 -9.55 -19.60 5.59
N ILE A 8 -10.34 -18.72 4.97
CA ILE A 8 -10.27 -17.27 5.19
C ILE A 8 -10.46 -16.95 6.67
N ARG A 9 -11.53 -17.47 7.31
CA ARG A 9 -11.81 -17.23 8.73
C ARG A 9 -10.70 -17.72 9.68
N ARG A 10 -9.94 -18.75 9.28
CA ARG A 10 -8.79 -19.25 10.06
C ARG A 10 -7.62 -18.28 10.06
N ARG A 11 -7.42 -17.55 8.96
CA ARG A 11 -6.25 -16.67 8.73
C ARG A 11 -6.48 -15.23 9.16
N VAL A 12 -7.74 -14.82 9.20
CA VAL A 12 -8.12 -13.46 9.55
C VAL A 12 -7.93 -13.21 11.08
N PRO A 13 -7.57 -11.99 11.50
CA PRO A 13 -7.49 -11.59 12.91
C PRO A 13 -8.75 -11.94 13.70
N ALA A 14 -8.61 -12.14 15.02
CA ALA A 14 -9.71 -12.59 15.86
C ALA A 14 -10.92 -11.64 15.85
N ASP A 15 -10.67 -10.33 15.72
CA ASP A 15 -11.69 -9.28 15.77
C ASP A 15 -12.65 -9.33 14.56
N ASP A 16 -12.15 -9.73 13.39
CA ASP A 16 -12.93 -9.80 12.15
C ASP A 16 -13.57 -11.20 11.93
N LYS A 17 -13.24 -12.21 12.73
CA LYS A 17 -13.82 -13.56 12.60
C LYS A 17 -15.35 -13.64 12.73
N PRO A 18 -16.04 -12.80 13.52
CA PRO A 18 -17.50 -12.81 13.62
C PRO A 18 -18.20 -12.28 12.36
N SER A 19 -17.59 -11.33 11.64
CA SER A 19 -18.15 -10.76 10.41
C SER A 19 -18.01 -11.73 9.24
N ILE A 20 -16.98 -12.57 9.24
CA ILE A 20 -16.71 -13.60 8.21
C ILE A 20 -17.53 -14.87 8.46
N LYS A 21 -18.80 -14.87 8.03
CA LYS A 21 -19.72 -16.02 8.09
C LYS A 21 -20.65 -16.05 6.88
N LEU A 22 -21.04 -17.24 6.42
CA LEU A 22 -21.96 -17.41 5.28
C LEU A 22 -23.35 -16.81 5.51
N ALA A 23 -23.77 -16.67 6.76
CA ALA A 23 -25.05 -16.06 7.11
C ALA A 23 -25.03 -14.52 7.00
N ASN A 24 -23.85 -13.91 6.81
CA ASN A 24 -23.72 -12.47 6.64
C ASN A 24 -23.85 -12.13 5.15
N PRO A 25 -24.90 -11.40 4.72
CA PRO A 25 -25.02 -10.99 3.31
C PRO A 25 -23.90 -10.04 2.90
N ASP A 26 -23.33 -9.30 3.84
CA ASP A 26 -22.30 -8.28 3.59
C ASP A 26 -20.87 -8.84 3.65
N VAL A 27 -20.70 -10.17 3.75
CA VAL A 27 -19.39 -10.80 3.93
C VAL A 27 -18.37 -10.39 2.87
N LEU A 28 -18.81 -10.23 1.61
CA LEU A 28 -17.92 -9.87 0.52
C LEU A 28 -17.43 -8.43 0.69
N SER A 29 -18.31 -7.51 1.08
CA SER A 29 -17.96 -6.12 1.37
C SER A 29 -16.98 -6.02 2.54
N GLU A 30 -17.20 -6.79 3.61
CA GLU A 30 -16.33 -6.85 4.80
C GLU A 30 -14.93 -7.42 4.49
N LEU A 31 -14.80 -8.29 3.48
CA LEU A 31 -13.51 -8.86 3.08
C LEU A 31 -12.63 -7.88 2.30
N ILE A 32 -13.19 -6.83 1.71
CA ILE A 32 -12.43 -5.83 0.95
C ILE A 32 -11.42 -5.08 1.83
N PRO A 33 -11.80 -4.47 2.97
CA PRO A 33 -10.82 -3.80 3.83
C PRO A 33 -9.79 -4.78 4.40
N ILE A 34 -10.19 -6.01 4.74
CA ILE A 34 -9.29 -7.05 5.25
C ILE A 34 -8.26 -7.46 4.18
N TYR A 35 -8.69 -7.61 2.93
CA TYR A 35 -7.81 -7.90 1.80
C TYR A 35 -6.75 -6.81 1.58
N ARG A 36 -7.13 -5.55 1.78
CA ARG A 36 -6.23 -4.39 1.60
C ARG A 36 -5.25 -4.25 2.75
N ALA A 37 -5.72 -4.41 3.99
CA ALA A 37 -4.90 -4.27 5.19
C ALA A 37 -3.93 -5.44 5.39
N THR A 38 -4.27 -6.64 4.93
CA THR A 38 -3.45 -7.83 5.17
C THR A 38 -2.20 -7.85 4.29
N SER A 39 -1.10 -8.34 4.86
CA SER A 39 0.13 -8.71 4.15
C SER A 39 0.21 -10.21 3.82
N ASP A 40 -0.75 -11.02 4.29
CA ASP A 40 -0.78 -12.46 3.99
C ASP A 40 -1.20 -12.70 2.52
N ASN A 41 -0.25 -13.13 1.71
CA ASN A 41 -0.47 -13.46 0.31
C ASN A 41 -1.47 -14.60 0.11
N ILE A 42 -1.53 -15.55 1.04
CA ILE A 42 -2.45 -16.68 0.94
C ILE A 42 -3.88 -16.21 1.23
N LEU A 43 -4.07 -15.40 2.27
CA LEU A 43 -5.37 -14.77 2.53
C LEU A 43 -5.84 -13.94 1.32
N ARG A 44 -4.93 -13.17 0.71
CA ARG A 44 -5.23 -12.42 -0.52
C ARG A 44 -5.67 -13.34 -1.67
N ALA A 45 -4.99 -14.45 -1.90
CA ALA A 45 -5.36 -15.41 -2.93
C ALA A 45 -6.75 -16.01 -2.66
N LEU A 46 -7.00 -16.46 -1.43
CA LEU A 46 -8.29 -17.04 -1.05
C LEU A 46 -9.46 -16.06 -1.21
N VAL A 47 -9.26 -14.79 -0.85
CA VAL A 47 -10.27 -13.75 -1.05
C VAL A 47 -10.50 -13.47 -2.53
N ARG A 48 -9.44 -13.42 -3.37
CA ARG A 48 -9.60 -13.29 -4.83
C ARG A 48 -10.39 -14.46 -5.42
N ASP A 49 -10.08 -15.68 -5.03
CA ASP A 49 -10.79 -16.87 -5.50
C ASP A 49 -12.27 -16.84 -5.08
N LEU A 50 -12.55 -16.40 -3.84
CA LEU A 50 -13.92 -16.22 -3.36
C LEU A 50 -14.69 -15.17 -4.17
N MET A 51 -14.08 -14.02 -4.44
CA MET A 51 -14.69 -12.93 -5.20
C MET A 51 -14.91 -13.30 -6.67
N ALA A 52 -13.99 -14.04 -7.27
CA ALA A 52 -14.14 -14.55 -8.63
C ALA A 52 -15.36 -15.47 -8.78
N MET A 53 -15.63 -16.33 -7.79
CA MET A 53 -16.85 -17.14 -7.78
C MET A 53 -18.14 -16.34 -7.57
N ALA A 54 -18.06 -15.21 -6.85
CA ALA A 54 -19.21 -14.34 -6.58
C ALA A 54 -19.61 -13.49 -7.80
N GLY A 55 -18.72 -13.31 -8.77
CA GLY A 55 -18.98 -12.62 -10.03
C GLY A 55 -17.92 -11.56 -10.37
N ALA A 56 -17.88 -11.16 -11.64
CA ALA A 56 -16.87 -10.22 -12.17
C ALA A 56 -16.92 -8.81 -11.54
N ASP A 57 -18.09 -8.40 -11.03
CA ASP A 57 -18.25 -7.10 -10.36
C ASP A 57 -17.38 -7.02 -9.10
N TRP A 58 -17.21 -8.13 -8.39
CA TRP A 58 -16.46 -8.18 -7.13
C TRP A 58 -14.95 -8.20 -7.34
N SER A 59 -14.46 -8.89 -8.37
CA SER A 59 -13.03 -8.83 -8.74
C SER A 59 -12.62 -7.41 -9.14
N THR A 60 -13.50 -6.69 -9.84
CA THR A 60 -13.23 -5.31 -10.27
C THR A 60 -13.09 -4.38 -9.05
N ARG A 61 -13.94 -4.54 -8.02
CA ARG A 61 -13.86 -3.76 -6.77
C ARG A 61 -12.57 -3.99 -5.97
N LEU A 62 -11.92 -5.14 -6.14
CA LEU A 62 -10.60 -5.39 -5.55
C LEU A 62 -9.48 -4.62 -6.25
N GLU A 63 -9.61 -4.37 -7.55
CA GLU A 63 -8.58 -3.75 -8.41
C GLU A 63 -8.63 -2.22 -8.43
N VAL A 64 -9.85 -1.64 -8.37
CA VAL A 64 -10.08 -0.19 -8.54
C VAL A 64 -9.30 0.70 -7.55
N ASP A 65 -8.95 0.20 -6.36
CA ASP A 65 -8.23 0.97 -5.32
C ASP A 65 -6.76 0.53 -5.13
N VAL A 66 -6.18 -0.21 -6.07
CA VAL A 66 -4.73 -0.54 -6.06
C VAL A 66 -3.87 0.65 -6.49
N THR A 67 -4.48 1.75 -6.96
CA THR A 67 -3.79 3.04 -6.93
C THR A 67 -3.76 3.47 -5.47
N PRO A 68 -2.62 3.38 -4.75
CA PRO A 68 -2.58 4.01 -3.45
C PRO A 68 -3.01 5.45 -3.66
N PRO A 69 -3.87 6.05 -2.79
CA PRO A 69 -3.87 7.48 -2.73
C PRO A 69 -2.40 7.84 -2.56
N VAL A 70 -1.88 8.66 -3.46
CA VAL A 70 -0.57 9.28 -3.27
C VAL A 70 -0.75 10.06 -1.97
N GLU A 71 -0.49 9.40 -0.84
CA GLU A 71 -0.25 10.06 0.42
C GLU A 71 0.94 10.95 0.08
N ASN A 72 0.64 12.20 -0.23
CA ASN A 72 1.54 13.32 -0.05
C ASN A 72 1.91 13.28 1.43
N LYS A 73 2.85 12.40 1.79
CA LYS A 73 3.50 12.42 3.09
C LYS A 73 4.25 13.74 3.09
N GLU A 74 3.59 14.77 3.59
CA GLU A 74 4.16 16.08 3.87
C GLU A 74 5.47 15.83 4.61
N ARG A 75 6.58 16.06 3.92
CA ARG A 75 7.90 15.78 4.48
C ARG A 75 8.24 16.95 5.39
N PHE A 76 8.09 16.80 6.69
CA PHE A 76 8.53 17.83 7.62
C PHE A 76 10.05 17.80 7.79
N ILE A 77 10.69 18.98 7.76
CA ILE A 77 12.11 19.15 8.08
C ILE A 77 12.22 19.98 9.36
N THR A 78 12.95 19.46 10.34
CA THR A 78 13.30 20.20 11.56
C THR A 78 14.46 21.14 11.26
N ARG A 79 14.24 22.45 11.34
CA ARG A 79 15.31 23.46 11.28
C ARG A 79 15.66 23.90 12.69
N VAL A 80 16.96 23.99 12.98
CA VAL A 80 17.47 24.45 14.27
C VAL A 80 18.16 25.80 14.05
N TYR A 81 17.68 26.85 14.72
CA TYR A 81 18.31 28.17 14.72
C TYR A 81 18.51 28.65 16.14
N ARG A 82 19.77 28.91 16.52
CA ARG A 82 20.15 29.42 17.86
C ARG A 82 19.51 28.67 19.04
N GLY A 83 19.39 27.35 18.94
CA GLY A 83 18.81 26.49 19.99
C GLY A 83 17.28 26.36 19.95
N GLN A 84 16.59 27.05 19.03
CA GLN A 84 15.15 26.89 18.82
C GLN A 84 14.90 25.95 17.63
N THR A 85 14.06 24.93 17.83
CA THR A 85 13.67 23.96 16.80
C THR A 85 12.31 24.33 16.22
N THR A 86 12.23 24.54 14.90
CA THR A 86 10.96 24.74 14.18
C THR A 86 10.73 23.62 13.19
N LEU A 87 9.51 23.08 13.20
CA LEU A 87 9.06 22.09 12.22
C LEU A 87 8.51 22.86 11.01
N VAL A 88 9.16 22.75 9.86
CA VAL A 88 8.71 23.40 8.63
C VAL A 88 8.30 22.32 7.63
N GLU A 89 7.12 22.47 7.03
CA GLU A 89 6.67 21.62 5.94
C GLU A 89 7.59 21.82 4.73
N ALA A 90 8.28 20.75 4.30
CA ALA A 90 9.04 20.83 3.07
C ALA A 90 8.06 20.74 1.91
N MET A 91 7.81 21.88 1.27
CA MET A 91 7.24 21.92 -0.07
C MET A 91 7.96 20.88 -0.92
N GLY A 92 7.22 19.86 -1.35
CA GLY A 92 7.74 18.78 -2.15
C GLY A 92 8.46 19.36 -3.36
N GLY A 93 9.77 19.18 -3.42
CA GLY A 93 10.56 19.42 -4.63
C GLY A 93 10.18 18.40 -5.71
N SER A 94 9.01 18.52 -6.29
CA SER A 94 8.69 17.98 -7.60
C SER A 94 9.40 18.83 -8.64
N GLY A 95 10.67 18.50 -8.91
CA GLY A 95 11.41 19.18 -9.98
C GLY A 95 12.94 19.14 -9.91
N GLU A 96 13.58 18.18 -9.25
CA GLU A 96 14.96 17.87 -9.61
C GLU A 96 14.93 16.89 -10.79
N SER A 97 15.01 17.41 -12.02
CA SER A 97 15.21 16.63 -13.24
C SER A 97 16.31 15.60 -13.03
N GLU A 98 16.11 14.37 -13.51
CA GLU A 98 17.05 13.25 -13.40
C GLU A 98 18.49 13.64 -13.82
N GLU A 99 18.62 14.64 -14.67
CA GLU A 99 19.86 15.30 -15.10
C GLU A 99 20.73 15.78 -13.92
N ARG A 100 20.17 16.44 -12.89
CA ARG A 100 20.94 16.93 -11.72
C ARG A 100 21.40 15.79 -10.81
N ARG A 101 20.63 14.69 -10.78
CA ARG A 101 20.97 13.49 -10.01
C ARG A 101 22.08 12.68 -10.71
N GLN A 102 22.09 12.69 -12.05
CA GLN A 102 23.16 12.11 -12.85
C GLN A 102 24.46 12.93 -12.78
N GLU A 103 24.40 14.26 -12.76
CA GLU A 103 25.59 15.10 -12.58
C GLU A 103 26.34 14.80 -11.27
N ARG A 104 25.60 14.55 -10.18
CA ARG A 104 26.19 14.21 -8.88
C ARG A 104 26.81 12.81 -8.81
N ARG A 105 26.56 11.93 -9.79
CA ARG A 105 27.04 10.55 -9.82
C ARG A 105 28.19 10.30 -10.80
N LYS A 106 28.86 11.35 -11.27
CA LYS A 106 30.05 11.21 -12.13
C LYS A 106 31.25 10.83 -11.27
N ARG A 107 31.78 9.61 -11.46
CA ARG A 107 33.03 9.16 -10.81
C ARG A 107 34.20 9.70 -11.62
N VAL A 108 35.10 10.45 -10.97
CA VAL A 108 36.29 11.02 -11.62
C VAL A 108 37.50 10.18 -11.25
N TYR A 109 38.26 9.71 -12.24
CA TYR A 109 39.52 9.01 -12.05
C TYR A 109 40.61 9.67 -12.91
N ARG A 110 41.74 10.04 -12.30
CA ARG A 110 42.88 10.72 -12.96
C ARG A 110 42.46 11.91 -13.85
N GLY A 111 41.52 12.72 -13.36
CA GLY A 111 41.05 13.92 -14.07
C GLY A 111 40.07 13.66 -15.21
N GLN A 112 39.68 12.41 -15.47
CA GLN A 112 38.65 12.07 -16.45
C GLN A 112 37.39 11.53 -15.76
N VAL A 113 36.23 11.97 -16.25
CA VAL A 113 34.92 11.46 -15.83
C VAL A 113 34.72 10.09 -16.48
N ILE A 114 34.54 9.06 -15.65
CA ILE A 114 34.20 7.71 -16.09
C ILE A 114 32.68 7.55 -15.98
N ALA A 115 32.06 7.03 -17.04
CA ALA A 115 30.62 6.74 -17.15
C ALA A 115 30.21 5.52 -16.29
#